data_AF-A0A937LKV9-F1
#
_entry.id   AF-A0A937LKV9-F1
#
_cell.length_a   1.000
_cell.length_b   1.000
_cell.length_c   1.000
_cell.angle_alpha   90.00
_cell.angle_beta   90.00
_cell.angle_gamma   90.00
#
_symmetry.space_group_name_H-M   'P 1'
#
loop_
_entity.id
_entity.type
_entity.pdbx_description
1 polymer ?
#
loop_
_entity_poly.entity_id
_entity_poly.type
_entity_poly.pdbx_seq_one_letter_code
_entity_poly.pdbx_strand_id
1 'polypeptide(L)'
;MSDFIRQDGLSEVKWPKGLRSELADLLDAAYPWSDEKRIAIDDSRVFYIYWSETEYKTGKIGKNLKKKGIREVEKWFSQMGNPKKYEFIQSRLRQFYANWRESLTEAELNQFKNLASKKQIDPED
;
A
#
# COMPACT_ATOMS: atom_id res chain seq x y z
N MET A 1 -1.96 -6.85 -12.07
CA MET A 1 -1.54 -7.82 -13.11
C MET A 1 -2.13 -7.43 -14.46
N SER A 2 -3.45 -7.23 -14.55
CA SER A 2 -4.11 -6.64 -15.73
C SER A 2 -3.55 -5.25 -16.10
N ASP A 3 -3.36 -4.36 -15.13
CA ASP A 3 -2.73 -3.05 -15.38
C ASP A 3 -1.29 -3.14 -15.88
N PHE A 4 -0.53 -4.13 -15.41
CA PHE A 4 0.84 -4.38 -15.89
C PHE A 4 0.86 -4.82 -17.36
N ILE A 5 -0.14 -5.60 -17.79
CA ILE A 5 -0.31 -6.01 -19.20
C ILE A 5 -0.80 -4.83 -20.07
N ARG A 6 -1.67 -3.96 -19.54
CA ARG A 6 -2.15 -2.75 -20.23
C ARG A 6 -1.07 -1.68 -20.37
N GLN A 7 -0.15 -1.58 -19.41
CA GLN A 7 0.96 -0.62 -19.39
C GLN A 7 2.26 -1.16 -20.03
N ASP A 8 2.15 -2.14 -20.93
CA ASP A 8 3.26 -2.64 -21.73
C ASP A 8 4.37 -3.37 -20.93
N GLY A 9 4.05 -3.92 -19.75
CA GLY A 9 4.97 -4.71 -18.92
C GLY A 9 5.47 -6.01 -19.56
N LEU A 10 4.95 -6.38 -20.74
CA LEU A 10 5.40 -7.48 -21.61
C LEU A 10 5.67 -6.97 -23.02
N SER A 11 6.39 -5.84 -23.12
CA SER A 11 6.78 -5.20 -24.38
C SER A 11 7.65 -6.08 -25.28
N GLU A 12 8.35 -7.07 -24.70
CA GLU A 12 9.20 -8.02 -25.43
C GLU A 12 8.40 -9.08 -26.20
N VAL A 13 7.10 -9.25 -25.89
CA VAL A 13 6.23 -10.21 -26.56
C VAL A 13 5.46 -9.50 -27.68
N LYS A 14 5.55 -10.00 -28.91
CA LYS A 14 4.73 -9.49 -30.03
C LYS A 14 3.31 -10.03 -29.94
N TRP A 15 2.38 -9.19 -29.54
CA TRP A 15 0.97 -9.58 -29.40
C TRP A 15 0.17 -9.26 -30.68
N PRO A 16 -0.79 -10.12 -31.04
CA PRO A 16 -1.84 -9.77 -31.99
C PRO A 16 -2.60 -8.52 -31.54
N LYS A 17 -3.02 -7.68 -32.49
CA LYS A 17 -3.76 -6.45 -32.24
C LYS A 17 -5.06 -6.76 -31.49
N GLY A 18 -5.27 -6.14 -30.32
CA GLY A 18 -6.47 -6.32 -29.49
C GLY A 18 -6.36 -7.38 -28.39
N LEU A 19 -5.53 -8.42 -28.58
CA LEU A 19 -5.44 -9.55 -27.65
C LEU A 19 -4.96 -9.14 -26.24
N ARG A 20 -4.10 -8.11 -26.14
CA ARG A 20 -3.67 -7.57 -24.84
C ARG A 20 -4.82 -7.03 -24.00
N SER A 21 -5.74 -6.30 -24.63
CA SER A 21 -6.90 -5.71 -23.94
C SER A 21 -7.86 -6.83 -23.55
N GLU A 22 -8.19 -7.72 -24.49
CA GLU A 22 -9.10 -8.83 -24.23
C GLU A 22 -8.58 -9.76 -23.12
N LEU A 23 -7.27 -10.03 -23.09
CA LEU A 23 -6.66 -10.83 -22.03
C LEU A 23 -6.69 -10.10 -20.67
N ALA A 24 -6.46 -8.78 -20.66
CA ALA A 24 -6.56 -7.98 -19.45
C ALA A 24 -8.01 -7.88 -18.94
N ASP A 25 -8.98 -7.77 -19.84
CA ASP A 25 -10.41 -7.76 -19.55
C ASP A 25 -10.89 -9.14 -19.06
N LEU A 26 -10.38 -10.23 -19.64
CA LEU A 26 -10.58 -11.61 -19.15
C LEU A 26 -9.96 -11.83 -17.78
N LEU A 27 -8.78 -11.26 -17.52
CA LEU A 27 -8.15 -11.34 -16.19
C LEU A 27 -8.91 -10.51 -15.16
N ASP A 28 -9.43 -9.34 -15.53
CA ASP A 28 -10.30 -8.54 -14.66
C ASP A 28 -11.66 -9.21 -14.46
N ALA A 29 -12.19 -9.95 -15.44
CA ALA A 29 -13.44 -10.69 -15.34
C ALA A 29 -13.30 -12.01 -14.57
N ALA A 30 -12.17 -12.71 -14.70
CA ALA A 30 -11.85 -13.94 -13.97
C ALA A 30 -11.34 -13.67 -12.55
N TYR A 31 -10.74 -12.50 -12.33
CA TYR A 31 -10.35 -11.98 -11.02
C TYR A 31 -10.91 -10.56 -10.86
N PRO A 32 -12.22 -10.40 -10.65
CA PRO A 32 -12.84 -9.13 -10.36
C PRO A 32 -12.45 -8.74 -8.93
N TRP A 33 -11.21 -8.27 -8.78
CA TRP A 33 -10.58 -7.73 -7.59
C TRP A 33 -11.35 -8.09 -6.32
N SER A 34 -11.21 -9.34 -5.85
CA SER A 34 -11.98 -9.76 -4.67
C SER A 34 -11.76 -8.72 -3.58
N ASP A 35 -12.83 -8.26 -2.94
CA ASP A 35 -12.76 -7.19 -1.93
C ASP A 35 -11.66 -7.47 -0.89
N GLU A 36 -11.42 -8.75 -0.60
CA GLU A 36 -10.32 -9.26 0.23
C GLU A 36 -8.92 -8.83 -0.26
N LYS A 37 -8.58 -8.99 -1.55
CA LYS A 37 -7.28 -8.55 -2.09
C LYS A 37 -7.13 -7.04 -2.04
N ARG A 38 -8.21 -6.30 -2.30
CA ARG A 38 -8.20 -4.83 -2.22
C ARG A 38 -8.00 -4.36 -0.78
N ILE A 39 -8.68 -5.01 0.17
CA ILE A 39 -8.52 -4.76 1.61
C ILE A 39 -7.10 -5.08 2.06
N ALA A 40 -6.50 -6.18 1.62
CA ALA A 40 -5.12 -6.54 1.97
C ALA A 40 -4.08 -5.52 1.46
N ILE A 41 -4.28 -4.98 0.25
CA ILE A 41 -3.42 -3.92 -0.29
C ILE A 41 -3.62 -2.60 0.47
N ASP A 42 -4.87 -2.24 0.74
CA ASP A 42 -5.20 -1.04 1.51
C ASP A 42 -4.62 -1.13 2.94
N ASP A 43 -4.70 -2.29 3.58
CA ASP A 43 -4.08 -2.58 4.88
C ASP A 43 -2.57 -2.42 4.86
N SER A 44 -1.90 -3.01 3.87
CA SER A 44 -0.44 -2.90 3.73
C SER A 44 0.00 -1.44 3.65
N ARG A 45 -0.78 -0.60 2.94
CA ARG A 45 -0.54 0.85 2.84
C ARG A 45 -0.85 1.56 4.15
N VAL A 46 -1.98 1.26 4.79
CA VAL A 46 -2.36 1.80 6.11
C VAL A 46 -1.23 1.55 7.12
N PHE A 47 -0.73 0.32 7.19
CA PHE A 47 0.29 -0.06 8.17
C PHE A 47 1.63 0.60 7.89
N TYR A 48 2.09 0.58 6.63
CA TYR A 48 3.35 1.21 6.24
C TYR A 48 3.35 2.72 6.51
N ILE A 49 2.30 3.44 6.10
CA ILE A 49 2.21 4.90 6.29
C ILE A 49 2.09 5.24 7.78
N TYR A 50 1.28 4.49 8.52
CA TYR A 50 1.16 4.69 9.95
C TYR A 50 2.50 4.48 10.66
N TRP A 51 3.22 3.41 10.32
CA TRP A 51 4.56 3.12 10.83
C TRP A 51 5.56 4.23 10.48
N SER A 52 5.56 4.71 9.23
CA SER A 52 6.49 5.75 8.77
C SER A 52 6.30 7.06 9.54
N GLU A 53 5.07 7.38 9.92
CA GLU A 53 4.74 8.61 10.65
C GLU A 53 4.97 8.51 12.16
N THR A 54 4.94 7.29 12.72
CA THR A 54 4.87 7.12 14.18
C THR A 54 6.06 6.43 14.81
N GLU A 55 6.75 5.57 14.06
CA GLU A 55 7.82 4.69 14.54
C GLU A 55 9.13 4.84 13.78
N TYR A 56 9.11 5.29 12.52
CA TYR A 56 10.32 5.39 11.70
C TYR A 56 11.48 6.15 12.38
N LYS A 57 11.19 7.32 12.97
CA LYS A 57 12.18 8.14 13.66
C LYS A 57 12.64 7.56 15.00
N THR A 58 11.74 6.86 15.70
CA THR A 58 12.00 6.39 17.07
C THR A 58 12.47 4.95 17.13
N GLY A 59 12.25 4.17 16.07
CA GLY A 59 12.52 2.73 15.98
C GLY A 59 11.69 1.86 16.93
N LYS A 60 10.80 2.46 17.71
CA LYS A 60 10.07 1.81 18.82
C LYS A 60 8.60 1.68 18.50
N ILE A 61 8.07 0.47 18.70
CA ILE A 61 6.64 0.18 18.63
C ILE A 61 5.93 0.96 19.74
N GLY A 62 4.94 1.76 19.36
CA GLY A 62 4.15 2.53 20.32
C GLY A 62 3.15 1.64 21.06
N LYS A 63 3.01 1.81 22.38
CA LYS A 63 2.00 1.08 23.17
C LYS A 63 0.56 1.41 22.77
N ASN A 64 0.34 2.62 22.24
CA ASN A 64 -0.99 3.12 21.86
C ASN A 64 -0.94 3.69 20.43
N LEU A 65 -2.06 3.57 19.71
CA LEU A 65 -2.21 4.19 18.40
C LEU A 65 -2.21 5.72 18.51
N LYS A 66 -1.36 6.39 17.73
CA LYS A 66 -1.24 7.85 17.70
C LYS A 66 -2.22 8.44 16.71
N LYS A 67 -3.13 9.30 17.19
CA LYS A 67 -4.12 10.03 16.36
C LYS A 67 -3.47 10.74 15.16
N LYS A 68 -2.30 11.35 15.35
CA LYS A 68 -1.55 12.02 14.27
C LYS A 68 -1.24 11.06 13.12
N GLY A 69 -0.72 9.86 13.41
CA GLY A 69 -0.41 8.87 12.37
C GLY A 69 -1.63 8.42 11.58
N ILE A 70 -2.78 8.24 12.26
CA ILE A 70 -4.04 7.86 11.60
C ILE A 70 -4.51 8.96 10.63
N ARG A 71 -4.37 10.24 11.03
CA ARG A 71 -4.73 11.39 10.18
C ARG A 71 -3.84 11.51 8.95
N GLU A 72 -2.55 11.21 9.07
CA GLU A 72 -1.65 11.20 7.91
C GLU A 72 -1.99 10.08 6.92
N VAL A 73 -2.39 8.90 7.41
CA VAL A 73 -2.91 7.82 6.55
C VAL A 73 -4.16 8.27 5.80
N GLU A 74 -5.11 8.89 6.51
CA GLU A 74 -6.35 9.43 5.91
C GLU A 74 -6.05 10.47 4.82
N LYS A 75 -5.12 11.38 5.09
CA LYS A 75 -4.66 12.39 4.13
C LYS A 75 -4.04 11.74 2.89
N TRP A 76 -3.17 10.74 3.08
CA TRP A 76 -2.53 10.03 1.96
C TRP A 76 -3.56 9.35 1.05
N PHE A 77 -4.51 8.61 1.63
CA PHE A 77 -5.57 7.95 0.86
C PHE A 77 -6.46 8.94 0.10
N SER A 78 -6.72 10.11 0.71
CA SER A 78 -7.47 11.19 0.07
C SER A 78 -6.72 11.77 -1.15
N GLN A 79 -5.40 11.96 -1.03
CA GLN A 79 -4.55 12.43 -2.13
C GLN A 79 -4.46 11.42 -3.29
N MET A 80 -4.52 10.13 -2.98
CA MET A 80 -4.49 9.04 -3.98
C MET A 80 -5.85 8.80 -4.66
N GLY A 81 -6.87 9.63 -4.40
CA GLY A 81 -8.20 9.49 -5.00
C GLY A 81 -9.03 8.31 -4.46
N ASN A 82 -8.62 7.71 -3.34
CA ASN A 82 -9.33 6.60 -2.68
C ASN A 82 -9.51 6.92 -1.18
N PRO A 83 -10.31 7.94 -0.82
CA PRO A 83 -10.43 8.41 0.55
C PRO A 83 -10.95 7.29 1.46
N LYS A 84 -10.27 7.09 2.58
CA LYS A 84 -10.66 6.15 3.64
C LYS A 84 -10.99 6.94 4.90
N LYS A 85 -12.11 6.59 5.54
CA LYS A 85 -12.54 7.26 6.78
C LYS A 85 -11.57 6.96 7.93
N TYR A 86 -11.35 7.94 8.78
CA TYR A 86 -10.59 7.79 10.03
C TYR A 86 -10.98 6.54 10.83
N GLU A 87 -12.28 6.27 11.01
CA GLU A 87 -12.78 5.13 11.81
C GLU A 87 -12.41 3.79 11.18
N PHE A 88 -12.44 3.71 9.84
CA PHE A 88 -12.02 2.52 9.11
C PHE A 88 -10.52 2.27 9.34
N ILE A 89 -9.68 3.28 9.12
CA ILE A 89 -8.23 3.19 9.31
C ILE A 89 -7.89 2.80 10.75
N GLN A 90 -8.53 3.46 11.73
CA GLN A 90 -8.36 3.16 13.14
C GLN A 90 -8.73 1.72 13.47
N SER A 91 -9.83 1.21 12.91
CA SER A 91 -10.27 -0.17 13.11
C SER A 91 -9.27 -1.18 12.55
N ARG A 92 -8.79 -0.98 11.30
CA ARG A 92 -7.75 -1.85 10.69
C ARG A 92 -6.47 -1.86 11.52
N LEU A 93 -6.00 -0.68 11.97
CA LEU A 93 -4.80 -0.58 12.80
C LEU A 93 -4.97 -1.30 14.14
N ARG A 94 -6.12 -1.17 14.81
CA ARG A 94 -6.38 -1.87 16.07
C ARG A 94 -6.38 -3.38 15.91
N GLN A 95 -6.92 -3.89 14.81
CA GLN A 95 -7.10 -5.31 14.59
C GLN A 95 -5.81 -6.02 14.13
N PHE A 96 -5.01 -5.38 13.27
CA PHE A 96 -3.97 -6.11 12.52
C PHE A 96 -2.57 -5.52 12.63
N TYR A 97 -2.42 -4.27 13.09
CA TYR A 97 -1.11 -3.59 13.05
C TYR A 97 -0.06 -4.25 13.92
N ALA A 98 -0.40 -4.68 15.14
CA ALA A 98 0.55 -5.33 16.05
C ALA A 98 1.11 -6.61 15.43
N ASN A 99 0.22 -7.48 14.95
CA ASN A 99 0.60 -8.73 14.28
C ASN A 99 1.46 -8.46 13.04
N TRP A 100 1.06 -7.49 12.20
CA TRP A 100 1.86 -7.09 11.05
C TRP A 100 3.26 -6.63 11.48
N ARG A 101 3.35 -5.74 12.48
CA ARG A 101 4.60 -5.15 12.95
C ARG A 101 5.56 -6.16 13.57
N GLU A 102 5.03 -7.18 14.25
CA GLU A 102 5.77 -8.29 14.84
C GLU A 102 6.20 -9.33 13.79
N SER A 103 5.43 -9.47 12.71
CA SER A 103 5.79 -10.37 11.60
C SER A 103 6.96 -9.89 10.75
N LEU A 104 7.31 -8.59 10.82
CA LEU A 104 8.40 -8.02 10.02
C LEU A 104 9.78 -8.42 10.55
N THR A 105 10.59 -8.95 9.65
CA THR A 105 12.02 -9.18 9.89
C THR A 105 12.80 -7.87 9.94
N GLU A 106 14.00 -7.91 10.53
CA GLU A 106 14.91 -6.75 10.52
C GLU A 106 15.27 -6.30 9.10
N ALA A 107 15.38 -7.23 8.16
CA ALA A 107 15.66 -6.92 6.75
C ALA A 107 14.52 -6.13 6.11
N GLU A 108 13.26 -6.54 6.33
CA GLU A 108 12.08 -5.83 5.82
C GLU A 108 11.92 -4.46 6.47
N LEU A 109 12.17 -4.34 7.78
CA LEU A 109 12.18 -3.05 8.46
C LEU A 109 13.26 -2.12 7.90
N ASN A 110 14.44 -2.64 7.58
CA ASN A 110 15.50 -1.85 6.95
C ASN A 110 15.12 -1.41 5.53
N GLN A 111 14.44 -2.27 4.75
CA GLN A 111 13.89 -1.87 3.46
C GLN A 111 12.85 -0.75 3.60
N PHE A 112 11.94 -0.85 4.56
CA PHE A 112 10.95 0.20 4.82
C PHE A 112 11.58 1.51 5.25
N LYS A 113 12.63 1.45 6.08
CA LYS A 113 13.43 2.62 6.46
C LYS A 113 14.05 3.28 5.22
N ASN A 114 14.66 2.49 4.35
CA ASN A 114 15.26 3.00 3.12
C ASN A 114 14.23 3.67 2.19
N LEU A 115 13.01 3.11 2.08
CA LEU A 115 11.91 3.70 1.32
C LEU A 115 11.42 5.01 1.95
N ALA A 116 11.28 5.05 3.28
CA ALA A 116 10.86 6.24 4.00
C ALA A 116 11.93 7.37 3.94
N SER A 117 13.22 7.01 3.92
CA SER A 117 14.32 7.95 3.68
C SER A 117 14.26 8.56 2.28
N LYS A 118 14.04 7.75 1.23
CA LYS A 118 13.96 8.25 -0.15
C LYS A 118 12.82 9.24 -0.34
N LYS A 119 11.67 8.98 0.31
CA LYS A 119 10.51 9.90 0.31
C LYS A 119 10.78 11.27 0.96
N GLN A 120 11.85 11.41 1.75
CA GLN A 120 12.27 12.70 2.32
C GLN A 120 13.32 13.42 1.46
N ILE A 121 13.89 12.75 0.46
CA ILE A 121 14.95 13.32 -0.40
C ILE A 121 14.37 13.92 -1.69
N ASP A 122 13.14 13.55 -2.09
CA ASP A 122 12.42 14.21 -3.19
C ASP A 122 11.32 15.15 -2.68
N PRO A 123 11.62 16.42 -2.36
CA PRO A 123 10.71 17.53 -2.58
C PRO A 123 10.96 18.08 -4.00
N GLU A 124 9.95 18.00 -4.86
CA GLU A 124 9.86 18.66 -6.17
C GLU A 124 10.65 18.04 -7.34
N ASP A 125 9.89 17.49 -8.29
CA ASP A 125 9.95 17.87 -9.71
C ASP A 125 8.52 18.18 -10.18
#